data_AF-A0A1W6B1G9-F1
#
_entry.id   AF-A0A1W6B1G9-F1
#
_cell.length_a   1.000
_cell.length_b   1.000
_cell.length_c   1.000
_cell.angle_alpha   90.00
_cell.angle_beta   90.00
_cell.angle_gamma   90.00
#
_symmetry.space_group_name_H-M   'P 1'
#
loop_
_entity.id
_entity.type
_entity.pdbx_description
1 polymer ?
#
loop_
_entity_poly.entity_id
_entity_poly.type
_entity_poly.pdbx_seq_one_letter_code
_entity_poly.pdbx_strand_id
1 'polypeptide(L)' 'MSNEIAHPSSSPKQAALQLVIELVRAGKLSPLQGDASNMISIYEQFKTHFESDKKKDASDSAIS' A
#
# COMPACT_ATOMS: atom_id res chain seq x y z
N MET A 1 -21.64 -4.50 -3.15
CA MET A 1 -20.79 -4.38 -1.94
C MET A 1 -19.88 -3.20 -2.18
N SER A 2 -19.95 -2.18 -1.32
CA SER A 2 -19.06 -1.04 -1.38
C SER A 2 -17.65 -1.56 -1.14
N ASN A 3 -16.76 -1.49 -2.13
CA ASN A 3 -15.34 -1.73 -1.90
C ASN A 3 -14.83 -0.58 -1.05
N GLU A 4 -14.96 -0.69 0.26
CA GLU A 4 -14.36 0.29 1.17
C GLU A 4 -12.85 0.28 0.92
N ILE A 5 -12.33 1.44 0.52
CA ILE A 5 -10.90 1.63 0.30
C ILE A 5 -10.24 1.47 1.67
N ALA A 6 -9.35 0.49 1.80
CA ALA A 6 -8.62 0.26 3.03
C ALA A 6 -7.82 1.53 3.40
N HIS A 7 -8.05 2.05 4.60
CA HIS A 7 -7.34 3.24 5.06
C HIS A 7 -5.90 2.85 5.46
N PRO A 8 -4.85 3.56 4.98
CA PRO A 8 -3.45 3.20 5.24
C PRO A 8 -3.07 3.13 6.73
N SER A 9 -3.68 3.97 7.58
CA SER A 9 -3.39 4.00 9.02
C SER A 9 -3.96 2.79 9.79
N SER A 10 -5.15 2.31 9.41
CA SER A 10 -5.79 1.15 10.05
C SER A 10 -5.29 -0.17 9.47
N SER A 11 -5.10 -0.22 8.14
CA SER A 11 -4.84 -1.44 7.38
C SER A 11 -3.77 -1.23 6.29
N PRO A 12 -2.52 -0.92 6.67
CA PRO A 12 -1.45 -0.49 5.73
C PRO A 12 -1.16 -1.51 4.63
N LYS A 13 -1.13 -2.80 4.98
CA LYS A 13 -0.89 -3.89 4.01
C LYS A 13 -2.01 -3.99 2.97
N GLN A 14 -3.25 -3.87 3.41
CA GLN A 14 -4.42 -3.95 2.53
C GLN A 14 -4.53 -2.70 1.65
N ALA A 15 -4.21 -1.52 2.18
CA ALA A 15 -4.12 -0.29 1.41
C ALA A 15 -3.04 -0.38 0.31
N ALA A 16 -1.85 -0.89 0.64
CA ALA A 16 -0.76 -1.09 -0.31
C ALA A 16 -1.15 -2.07 -1.43
N LEU A 17 -1.77 -3.20 -1.09
CA LEU A 17 -2.26 -4.18 -2.05
C LEU A 17 -3.32 -3.57 -2.99
N GLN A 18 -4.29 -2.83 -2.43
CA GLN A 18 -5.32 -2.16 -3.22
C GLN A 18 -4.69 -1.20 -4.24
N LEU A 19 -3.70 -0.41 -3.81
CA LEU A 19 -3.01 0.55 -4.67
C LEU A 19 -2.33 -0.13 -5.85
N VAL A 20 -1.64 -1.25 -5.62
CA VAL A 20 -1.00 -2.03 -6.69
C VAL A 20 -2.06 -2.60 -7.66
N ILE A 21 -3.18 -3.11 -7.15
CA ILE A 21 -4.29 -3.59 -7.98
C ILE A 21 -4.86 -2.46 -8.86
N GLU A 22 -5.09 -1.28 -8.29
CA GLU A 22 -5.60 -0.13 -9.06
C GLU A 22 -4.60 0.35 -10.11
N LEU A 23 -3.29 0.32 -9.82
CA LEU A 23 -2.26 0.66 -10.81
C LEU A 23 -2.23 -0.35 -11.97
N VAL A 24 -2.39 -1.64 -11.69
CA VAL A 24 -2.54 -2.67 -12.72
C VAL A 24 -3.81 -2.43 -13.54
N ARG A 25 -4.95 -2.17 -12.88
CA ARG A 25 -6.23 -1.89 -13.55
C ARG A 25 -6.16 -0.63 -14.43
N ALA A 26 -5.42 0.39 -14.00
CA ALA A 26 -5.19 1.62 -14.75
C ALA A 26 -4.15 1.47 -15.88
N GLY A 27 -3.59 0.27 -16.09
CA GLY A 27 -2.56 0.00 -17.09
C GLY A 27 -1.21 0.67 -16.79
N LYS A 28 -0.99 1.11 -15.54
CA LYS A 28 0.28 1.69 -15.09
C LYS A 28 1.31 0.64 -14.68
N LEU A 29 0.84 -0.58 -14.37
CA LEU A 29 1.67 -1.75 -14.13
C LEU A 29 1.19 -2.91 -15.02
N SER A 30 2.14 -3.58 -15.69
CA SER A 30 1.84 -4.75 -16.52
C SER A 30 2.23 -6.04 -15.79
N PRO A 31 1.28 -6.95 -15.53
CA PRO A 31 1.57 -8.23 -14.89
C PRO A 31 2.12 -9.29 -15.87
N LEU A 32 2.16 -9.00 -17.18
CA LEU A 32 2.36 -10.01 -18.24
C LEU A 32 3.80 -10.12 -18.78
N GLN A 33 4.72 -9.26 -18.37
CA GLN A 33 6.10 -9.29 -18.87
C GLN A 33 7.05 -10.04 -17.94
N GLY A 34 6.78 -11.34 -17.73
CA GLY A 34 7.74 -12.37 -17.28
C GLY A 34 8.32 -12.27 -15.86
N ASP A 35 8.38 -11.09 -15.26
CA ASP A 35 8.96 -10.85 -13.94
C ASP A 35 8.05 -9.99 -13.07
N ALA A 36 7.46 -10.62 -12.04
CA ALA A 36 6.63 -9.94 -11.06
C ALA A 36 7.45 -9.14 -10.03
N SER A 37 8.78 -9.19 -10.07
CA SER A 37 9.68 -8.52 -9.11
C SER A 37 9.40 -7.03 -9.01
N ASN A 38 9.05 -6.37 -10.12
CA ASN A 38 8.68 -4.95 -10.09
C ASN A 38 7.38 -4.72 -9.28
N MET A 39 6.34 -5.54 -9.48
CA MET A 39 5.10 -5.42 -8.68
C MET A 39 5.35 -5.68 -7.20
N ILE A 40 6.16 -6.70 -6.89
CA ILE A 40 6.51 -7.05 -5.52
C ILE A 40 7.27 -5.88 -4.87
N SER A 41 8.25 -5.31 -5.56
CA SER A 41 9.01 -4.15 -5.09
C SER A 41 8.10 -2.95 -4.81
N ILE A 42 7.15 -2.66 -5.72
CA ILE A 42 6.21 -1.53 -5.56
C ILE A 42 5.27 -1.75 -4.37
N TYR A 43 4.74 -2.97 -4.21
CA TYR A 43 3.94 -3.33 -3.04
C TYR A 43 4.71 -3.11 -1.73
N GLU A 44 5.95 -3.59 -1.66
CA GLU A 44 6.80 -3.45 -0.48
C GLU A 44 7.13 -2.00 -0.16
N GLN A 45 7.32 -1.15 -1.17
CA GLN A 45 7.51 0.30 -0.99
C GLN A 45 6.29 0.97 -0.37
N PHE A 46 5.08 0.73 -0.91
CA PHE A 46 3.85 1.29 -0.35
C PHE A 46 3.58 0.78 1.06
N LYS A 47 3.77 -0.52 1.30
CA LYS A 47 3.62 -1.12 2.63
C LYS A 47 4.54 -0.44 3.64
N THR A 48 5.82 -0.29 3.29
CA THR A 48 6.82 0.34 4.16
C THR A 48 6.46 1.80 4.47
N HIS A 49 6.01 2.55 3.46
CA HIS A 49 5.59 3.94 3.64
C HIS A 49 4.41 4.04 4.62
N PHE A 50 3.35 3.26 4.41
CA PHE A 50 2.16 3.28 5.26
C PHE A 50 2.42 2.77 6.69
N GLU A 51 3.27 1.76 6.85
CA GLU A 51 3.69 1.27 8.16
C GLU A 51 4.58 2.28 8.91
N SER A 52 5.33 3.12 8.19
CA SER A 52 6.18 4.16 8.78
C SER A 52 5.37 5.36 9.25
N ASP A 53 4.34 5.76 8.49
CA ASP A 53 3.44 6.84 8.88
C ASP A 53 2.63 6.48 10.14
N LYS A 54 2.18 5.23 10.25
CA LYS A 54 1.55 4.72 11.48
C LYS A 54 2.44 4.85 12.72
N LYS A 55 3.76 4.69 12.56
CA LYS A 55 4.71 4.83 13.68
C LYS A 55 4.88 6.29 14.10
N LYS A 56 4.82 7.24 13.17
CA LYS A 56 4.86 8.68 13.48
C LYS A 56 3.63 9.12 14.28
N ASP A 57 2.44 8.71 13.85
CA ASP A 57 1.18 9.04 14.56
C ASP A 57 1.16 8.48 15.99
N ALA A 58 1.69 7.26 16.18
CA ALA A 58 1.81 6.64 17.50
C ALA A 58 2.83 7.35 18.41
N SER A 59 3.94 7.85 17.85
CA SER A 59 4.94 8.58 18.63
C SER A 59 4.49 9.99 19.03
N ASP A 60 3.72 10.68 18.19
CA ASP A 60 3.19 12.02 18.54
C ASP A 60 2.09 11.93 19.60
N SER A 61 1.27 10.87 19.56
CA SER A 61 0.21 10.65 20.55
C SER A 61 0.74 10.26 21.93
N ALA A 62 1.98 9.75 22.03
CA ALA A 62 2.59 9.34 23.30
C ALA A 62 3.31 10.48 24.05
N ILE A 63 3.41 11.66 23.43
CA ILE A 63 4.11 12.84 23.99
C ILE A 63 3.11 13.92 24.47
N SER A 64 1.79 13.71 24.33
CA SER A 64 0.75 14.62 24.86
C SER A 64 0.15 14.18 26.19
#